data_AF-A0A2G6IQN3-F1
#
_entry.id   AF-A0A2G6IQN3-F1
#
_cell.length_a   1.000
_cell.length_b   1.000
_cell.length_c   1.000
_cell.angle_alpha   90.00
_cell.angle_beta   90.00
_cell.angle_gamma   90.00
#
_symmetry.space_group_name_H-M   'P 1'
#
loop_
_entity.id
_entity.type
_entity.pdbx_description
1 polymer ?
#
loop_
_entity_poly.entity_id
_entity_poly.type
_entity_poly.pdbx_seq_one_letter_code
_entity_poly.pdbx_strand_id
1 'polypeptide(L)'
;MIRTATARGIIVCEAAGNGYQNLDDPVYQGLFDRNARDSGAIMCGATAGDALYNADFSNSGTRVDLNGWGWDVTTCGYGDLQAGPETEWYTAGFSGTSSASPIVTGAAAALQGMVRESLGFKLDARLSRDLLRETGTEMVSGTLIGTRPTLVEAIGLANTVAGRVTGIVTDQSTGQPVPDVWVQAGETGSFARTDAQGRYALTLDTRSSQVELTFSNYYYHNQSISPVMVPGATVQQDVSLQPLPIINIRGRVSGPGGPLAGVHITPLDNSLSQTVTDAQGDFLIEGAAALYEYSLLLEGAAGHGAVVAVVPTAGLEQDAVINP
;
A
#
# COMPACT_ATOMS: atom_id res chain seq x y z
N MET A 1 -4.43 5.79 0.19
CA MET A 1 -5.38 5.23 1.17
C MET A 1 -5.25 3.71 1.32
N ILE A 2 -5.51 2.90 0.28
CA ILE A 2 -5.49 1.42 0.36
C ILE A 2 -4.15 0.89 0.88
N ARG A 3 -3.02 1.32 0.28
CA ARG A 3 -1.67 0.95 0.73
C ARG A 3 -1.42 1.27 2.21
N THR A 4 -2.00 2.35 2.72
CA THR A 4 -1.88 2.72 4.13
C THR A 4 -2.68 1.79 5.03
N ALA A 5 -3.87 1.35 4.59
CA ALA A 5 -4.68 0.40 5.34
C ALA A 5 -3.99 -0.98 5.41
N THR A 6 -3.50 -1.49 4.28
CA THR A 6 -2.78 -2.77 4.21
C THR A 6 -1.47 -2.74 4.96
N ALA A 7 -0.72 -1.63 4.93
CA ALA A 7 0.49 -1.43 5.76
C ALA A 7 0.21 -1.45 7.27
N ARG A 8 -1.06 -1.26 7.69
CA ARG A 8 -1.51 -1.37 9.08
C ARG A 8 -2.09 -2.75 9.41
N GLY A 9 -1.91 -3.73 8.50
CA GLY A 9 -2.43 -5.08 8.66
C GLY A 9 -3.94 -5.22 8.40
N ILE A 10 -4.57 -4.24 7.74
CA ILE A 10 -5.98 -4.36 7.32
C ILE A 10 -6.03 -5.04 5.95
N ILE A 11 -6.73 -6.17 5.87
CA ILE A 11 -7.02 -6.83 4.59
C ILE A 11 -8.09 -6.02 3.86
N VAL A 12 -7.81 -5.65 2.61
CA VAL A 12 -8.73 -4.91 1.74
C VAL A 12 -9.08 -5.78 0.54
N CYS A 13 -10.38 -6.05 0.36
CA CYS A 13 -10.90 -6.72 -0.84
C CYS A 13 -11.64 -5.70 -1.70
N GLU A 14 -11.37 -5.67 -3.00
CA GLU A 14 -11.98 -4.75 -3.95
C GLU A 14 -12.52 -5.51 -5.17
N ALA A 15 -13.66 -5.07 -5.71
CA ALA A 15 -14.22 -5.65 -6.92
C ALA A 15 -13.37 -5.29 -8.14
N ALA A 16 -13.15 -6.23 -9.06
CA ALA A 16 -12.34 -6.01 -10.28
C ALA A 16 -12.97 -5.01 -11.27
N GLY A 17 -14.28 -4.76 -11.15
CA GLY A 17 -15.05 -3.90 -12.05
C GLY A 17 -15.76 -4.70 -13.15
N ASN A 18 -16.82 -4.10 -13.68
CA ASN A 18 -17.76 -4.74 -14.62
C ASN A 18 -17.65 -4.10 -16.02
N GLY A 19 -16.50 -4.24 -16.68
CA GLY A 19 -16.25 -3.64 -18.00
C GLY A 19 -15.80 -4.61 -19.07
N TYR A 20 -15.63 -5.91 -18.76
CA TYR A 20 -15.00 -6.89 -19.64
C TYR A 20 -13.64 -6.43 -20.18
N GLN A 21 -12.86 -5.75 -19.34
CA GLN A 21 -11.55 -5.22 -19.71
C GLN A 21 -10.43 -6.15 -19.25
N ASN A 22 -9.44 -6.37 -20.13
CA ASN A 22 -8.18 -6.99 -19.73
C ASN A 22 -7.27 -5.92 -19.09
N LEU A 23 -7.06 -5.99 -17.78
CA LEU A 23 -6.27 -5.03 -17.02
C LEU A 23 -4.76 -5.09 -17.35
N ASP A 24 -4.31 -6.14 -18.04
CA ASP A 24 -2.94 -6.23 -18.56
C ASP A 24 -2.78 -5.53 -19.92
N ASP A 25 -3.87 -5.00 -20.50
CA ASP A 25 -3.82 -4.36 -21.81
C ASP A 25 -2.89 -3.12 -21.78
N PRO A 26 -2.00 -2.95 -22.78
CA PRO A 26 -1.09 -1.80 -22.87
C PRO A 26 -1.77 -0.43 -22.83
N VAL A 27 -3.07 -0.32 -23.16
CA VAL A 27 -3.84 0.92 -23.04
C VAL A 27 -3.80 1.48 -21.61
N TYR A 28 -3.66 0.61 -20.61
CA TYR A 28 -3.56 0.99 -19.21
C TYR A 28 -2.15 1.38 -18.77
N GLN A 29 -1.14 1.34 -19.64
CA GLN A 29 0.21 1.84 -19.36
C GLN A 29 0.80 1.32 -18.03
N GLY A 30 0.53 0.06 -17.69
CA GLY A 30 0.99 -0.56 -16.44
C GLY A 30 0.29 -0.08 -15.17
N LEU A 31 -0.84 0.65 -15.25
CA LEU A 31 -1.59 1.13 -14.08
C LEU A 31 -2.00 0.00 -13.12
N PHE A 32 -2.24 -1.21 -13.65
CA PHE A 32 -2.61 -2.40 -12.91
C PHE A 32 -1.47 -3.40 -12.72
N ASP A 33 -0.26 -3.09 -13.20
CA ASP A 33 0.90 -3.95 -13.01
C ASP A 33 1.31 -3.95 -11.53
N ARG A 34 1.15 -5.11 -10.90
CA ARG A 34 1.51 -5.35 -9.49
C ARG A 34 3.00 -5.17 -9.22
N ASN A 35 3.87 -5.33 -10.21
CA ASN A 35 5.31 -5.12 -10.05
C ASN A 35 5.68 -3.63 -10.00
N ALA A 36 4.84 -2.79 -10.60
CA ALA A 36 5.00 -1.33 -10.54
C ALA A 36 4.26 -0.74 -9.33
N ARG A 37 3.04 -1.23 -9.03
CA ARG A 37 2.13 -0.64 -8.05
C ARG A 37 1.30 -1.72 -7.35
N ASP A 38 1.74 -2.14 -6.16
CA ASP A 38 0.95 -3.02 -5.30
C ASP A 38 0.47 -2.27 -4.05
N SER A 39 -0.86 -2.16 -3.91
CA SER A 39 -1.50 -1.58 -2.73
C SER A 39 -1.69 -2.60 -1.61
N GLY A 40 -1.43 -3.88 -1.85
CA GLY A 40 -1.76 -5.00 -0.96
C GLY A 40 -3.22 -5.44 -1.02
N ALA A 41 -4.09 -4.79 -1.82
CA ALA A 41 -5.49 -5.20 -1.94
C ALA A 41 -5.64 -6.54 -2.69
N ILE A 42 -6.68 -7.28 -2.31
CA ILE A 42 -7.16 -8.47 -2.99
C ILE A 42 -8.22 -8.03 -4.00
N MET A 43 -7.91 -8.12 -5.29
CA MET A 43 -8.87 -7.79 -6.35
C MET A 43 -9.70 -9.01 -6.73
N CYS A 44 -11.03 -8.85 -6.70
CA CYS A 44 -12.00 -9.92 -6.78
C CYS A 44 -12.73 -9.91 -8.12
N GLY A 45 -12.48 -10.92 -8.95
CA GLY A 45 -13.23 -11.18 -10.18
C GLY A 45 -14.52 -11.97 -9.94
N ALA A 46 -15.33 -12.09 -10.97
CA ALA A 46 -16.65 -12.73 -10.89
C ALA A 46 -16.76 -13.92 -11.85
N THR A 47 -17.21 -15.06 -11.34
CA THR A 47 -17.60 -16.21 -12.16
C THR A 47 -19.04 -16.14 -12.63
N ALA A 48 -19.32 -16.82 -13.73
CA ALA A 48 -20.68 -17.02 -14.19
C ALA A 48 -21.39 -18.12 -13.41
N GLY A 49 -21.86 -17.79 -12.21
CA GLY A 49 -22.53 -18.79 -11.37
C GLY A 49 -21.56 -19.59 -10.50
N ASP A 50 -21.95 -20.85 -10.25
CA ASP A 50 -21.11 -21.91 -9.70
C ASP A 50 -20.05 -22.40 -10.69
N ALA A 51 -20.30 -22.21 -11.98
CA ALA A 51 -19.35 -22.56 -13.02
C ALA A 51 -18.06 -21.73 -12.90
N LEU A 52 -16.90 -22.39 -12.93
CA LEU A 52 -15.59 -21.75 -12.80
C LEU A 52 -15.10 -21.10 -14.11
N TYR A 53 -16.01 -20.44 -14.82
CA TYR A 53 -15.75 -19.59 -15.99
C TYR A 53 -15.99 -18.12 -15.64
N ASN A 54 -15.34 -17.18 -16.32
CA ASN A 54 -15.58 -15.76 -16.04
C ASN A 54 -17.02 -15.35 -16.38
N ALA A 55 -17.59 -14.47 -15.55
CA ALA A 55 -18.75 -13.69 -15.97
C ALA A 55 -18.35 -12.78 -17.14
N ASP A 56 -19.25 -12.61 -18.10
CA ASP A 56 -19.04 -11.84 -19.33
C ASP A 56 -18.80 -10.34 -19.08
N PHE A 57 -19.16 -9.83 -17.90
CA PHE A 57 -18.86 -8.46 -17.50
C PHE A 57 -17.54 -8.30 -16.73
N SER A 58 -16.97 -9.38 -16.17
CA SER A 58 -15.85 -9.26 -15.23
C SER A 58 -14.60 -8.74 -15.94
N ASN A 59 -13.96 -7.72 -15.37
CA ASN A 59 -12.58 -7.43 -15.74
C ASN A 59 -11.67 -8.61 -15.39
N SER A 60 -10.56 -8.73 -16.12
CA SER A 60 -9.62 -9.86 -16.06
C SER A 60 -8.17 -9.40 -16.12
N GLY A 61 -7.23 -10.33 -15.96
CA GLY A 61 -5.78 -10.08 -16.09
C GLY A 61 -5.02 -10.39 -14.81
N THR A 62 -3.69 -10.26 -14.86
CA THR A 62 -2.78 -10.62 -13.77
C THR A 62 -3.01 -9.81 -12.51
N ARG A 63 -3.70 -8.66 -12.56
CA ARG A 63 -4.09 -7.90 -11.37
C ARG A 63 -5.18 -8.60 -10.56
N VAL A 64 -6.08 -9.37 -11.19
CA VAL A 64 -7.20 -10.02 -10.49
C VAL A 64 -6.69 -11.22 -9.71
N ASP A 65 -6.96 -11.24 -8.42
CA ASP A 65 -6.34 -12.16 -7.46
C ASP A 65 -7.19 -13.41 -7.25
N LEU A 66 -8.45 -13.21 -6.89
CA LEU A 66 -9.39 -14.26 -6.50
C LEU A 66 -10.72 -14.04 -7.20
N ASN A 67 -11.55 -15.08 -7.28
CA ASN A 67 -12.90 -14.98 -7.82
C ASN A 67 -13.99 -15.41 -6.83
N GLY A 68 -15.17 -14.82 -7.00
CA GLY A 68 -16.41 -15.12 -6.28
C GLY A 68 -17.59 -15.31 -7.24
N TRP A 69 -18.73 -15.76 -6.73
CA TRP A 69 -19.94 -16.01 -7.54
C TRP A 69 -20.53 -14.66 -8.01
N GLY A 70 -20.66 -14.49 -9.33
CA GLY A 70 -20.98 -13.21 -9.96
C GLY A 70 -22.41 -13.02 -10.47
N TRP A 71 -23.16 -14.08 -10.74
CA TRP A 71 -24.53 -14.02 -11.28
C TRP A 71 -25.55 -14.54 -10.27
N ASP A 72 -26.75 -13.96 -10.24
CA ASP A 72 -27.90 -14.52 -9.52
C ASP A 72 -27.61 -14.85 -8.04
N VAL A 73 -26.88 -13.96 -7.37
CA VAL A 73 -26.53 -14.14 -5.96
C VAL A 73 -27.73 -13.77 -5.09
N THR A 74 -28.20 -14.74 -4.32
CA THR A 74 -29.24 -14.50 -3.32
C THR A 74 -28.69 -13.71 -2.14
N THR A 75 -29.25 -12.53 -1.86
CA THR A 75 -28.78 -11.63 -0.80
C THR A 75 -29.89 -10.70 -0.31
N CYS A 76 -29.65 -9.94 0.76
CA CYS A 76 -30.59 -8.94 1.26
C CYS A 76 -30.76 -7.78 0.27
N GLY A 77 -31.96 -7.19 0.21
CA GLY A 77 -32.32 -6.06 -0.65
C GLY A 77 -33.20 -6.43 -1.84
N TYR A 78 -33.58 -5.41 -2.64
CA TYR A 78 -34.49 -5.38 -3.80
C TYR A 78 -35.91 -5.94 -3.62
N GLY A 79 -36.11 -7.03 -2.88
CA GLY A 79 -37.42 -7.52 -2.43
C GLY A 79 -38.17 -8.40 -3.42
N ASP A 80 -37.53 -8.84 -4.51
CA ASP A 80 -38.14 -9.67 -5.56
C ASP A 80 -38.39 -11.14 -5.15
N LEU A 81 -37.82 -11.61 -4.03
CA LEU A 81 -37.87 -13.03 -3.67
C LEU A 81 -39.06 -13.42 -2.75
N GLN A 82 -39.46 -12.58 -1.79
CA GLN A 82 -40.52 -12.92 -0.82
C GLN A 82 -41.55 -11.80 -0.52
N ALA A 83 -41.48 -10.65 -1.19
CA ALA A 83 -42.28 -9.46 -0.87
C ALA A 83 -42.14 -9.00 0.60
N GLY A 84 -42.98 -8.05 1.07
CA GLY A 84 -42.98 -7.57 2.47
C GLY A 84 -42.29 -6.21 2.67
N PRO A 85 -42.05 -5.80 3.93
CA PRO A 85 -41.37 -4.54 4.25
C PRO A 85 -39.87 -4.61 3.94
N GLU A 86 -39.22 -3.47 3.74
CA GLU A 86 -37.80 -3.38 3.36
C GLU A 86 -36.84 -4.08 4.33
N THR A 87 -37.21 -4.17 5.61
CA THR A 87 -36.46 -4.89 6.65
C THR A 87 -36.40 -6.41 6.45
N GLU A 88 -37.20 -6.94 5.51
CA GLU A 88 -37.31 -8.36 5.20
C GLU A 88 -36.94 -8.66 3.75
N TRP A 89 -36.42 -7.68 2.99
CA TRP A 89 -36.15 -7.84 1.56
C TRP A 89 -34.92 -8.70 1.27
N TYR A 90 -35.09 -9.56 0.27
CA TYR A 90 -34.08 -10.40 -0.35
C TYR A 90 -34.37 -10.44 -1.85
N THR A 91 -33.30 -10.68 -2.59
CA THR A 91 -33.29 -10.81 -4.04
C THR A 91 -32.64 -12.13 -4.42
N ALA A 92 -33.00 -12.68 -5.58
CA ALA A 92 -32.24 -13.76 -6.21
C ALA A 92 -31.37 -13.26 -7.38
N GLY A 93 -31.42 -11.97 -7.73
CA GLY A 93 -30.84 -11.42 -8.96
C GLY A 93 -29.62 -10.52 -8.79
N PHE A 94 -29.06 -10.35 -7.58
CA PHE A 94 -27.90 -9.47 -7.41
C PHE A 94 -26.68 -10.04 -8.14
N SER A 95 -26.06 -9.22 -8.99
CA SER A 95 -25.00 -9.67 -9.90
C SER A 95 -23.90 -8.61 -10.05
N GLY A 96 -22.70 -9.05 -10.44
CA GLY A 96 -21.53 -8.22 -10.67
C GLY A 96 -20.30 -8.69 -9.90
N THR A 97 -19.14 -8.09 -10.17
CA THR A 97 -17.96 -8.25 -9.28
C THR A 97 -18.25 -7.77 -7.85
N SER A 98 -19.26 -6.91 -7.67
CA SER A 98 -19.81 -6.52 -6.37
C SER A 98 -20.51 -7.64 -5.61
N SER A 99 -21.02 -8.69 -6.27
CA SER A 99 -21.56 -9.89 -5.61
C SER A 99 -20.46 -10.90 -5.28
N ALA A 100 -19.41 -10.93 -6.11
CA ALA A 100 -18.27 -11.82 -5.93
C ALA A 100 -17.34 -11.37 -4.78
N SER A 101 -17.06 -10.08 -4.66
CA SER A 101 -16.13 -9.54 -3.65
C SER A 101 -16.52 -9.82 -2.18
N PRO A 102 -17.79 -9.79 -1.73
CA PRO A 102 -18.13 -10.16 -0.35
C PRO A 102 -17.92 -11.66 -0.06
N ILE A 103 -18.02 -12.54 -1.06
CA ILE A 103 -17.72 -13.97 -0.90
C ILE A 103 -16.23 -14.16 -0.63
N VAL A 104 -15.36 -13.50 -1.41
CA VAL A 104 -13.91 -13.51 -1.18
C VAL A 104 -13.56 -12.88 0.17
N THR A 105 -14.23 -11.76 0.52
CA THR A 105 -14.05 -11.10 1.82
C THR A 105 -14.41 -12.03 2.98
N GLY A 106 -15.51 -12.78 2.87
CA GLY A 106 -15.91 -13.79 3.85
C GLY A 106 -14.87 -14.90 3.99
N ALA A 107 -14.29 -15.37 2.88
CA ALA A 107 -13.22 -16.37 2.91
C ALA A 107 -11.94 -15.81 3.58
N ALA A 108 -11.52 -14.59 3.25
CA ALA A 108 -10.37 -13.96 3.90
C ALA A 108 -10.59 -13.78 5.40
N ALA A 109 -11.79 -13.36 5.83
CA ALA A 109 -12.15 -13.23 7.24
C ALA A 109 -12.17 -14.59 7.96
N ALA A 110 -12.67 -15.64 7.32
CA ALA A 110 -12.67 -16.99 7.87
C ALA A 110 -11.23 -17.53 8.05
N LEU A 111 -10.39 -17.43 7.01
CA LEU A 111 -8.98 -17.80 7.08
C LEU A 111 -8.25 -17.03 8.18
N GLN A 112 -8.48 -15.72 8.27
CA GLN A 112 -7.91 -14.86 9.31
C GLN A 112 -8.27 -15.34 10.72
N GLY A 113 -9.52 -15.76 10.94
CA GLY A 113 -9.99 -16.33 12.20
C GLY A 113 -9.33 -17.67 12.52
N MET A 114 -9.25 -18.56 11.53
CA MET A 114 -8.62 -19.88 11.66
C MET A 114 -7.13 -19.77 11.99
N VAL A 115 -6.38 -18.91 11.29
CA VAL A 115 -4.95 -18.68 11.56
C VAL A 115 -4.72 -18.06 12.93
N ARG A 116 -5.60 -17.14 13.35
CA ARG A 116 -5.50 -16.57 14.70
C ARG A 116 -5.67 -17.63 15.78
N GLU A 117 -6.57 -18.58 15.57
CA GLU A 117 -6.77 -19.70 16.49
C GLU A 117 -5.60 -20.69 16.45
N SER A 118 -5.10 -21.07 15.27
CA SER A 118 -4.07 -22.12 15.15
C SER A 118 -2.65 -21.63 15.45
N LEU A 119 -2.30 -20.40 15.05
CA LEU A 119 -0.94 -19.85 15.13
C LEU A 119 -0.79 -18.71 16.15
N GLY A 120 -1.89 -18.21 16.73
CA GLY A 120 -1.84 -17.14 17.73
C GLY A 120 -1.54 -15.74 17.16
N PHE A 121 -1.52 -15.57 15.83
CA PHE A 121 -1.31 -14.29 15.19
C PHE A 121 -2.21 -14.06 13.97
N LYS A 122 -2.20 -12.84 13.45
CA LYS A 122 -2.96 -12.46 12.25
C LYS A 122 -2.05 -12.44 11.02
N LEU A 123 -2.51 -13.04 9.93
CA LEU A 123 -2.00 -12.76 8.58
C LEU A 123 -2.10 -11.25 8.25
N ASP A 124 -1.17 -10.76 7.45
CA ASP A 124 -1.29 -9.52 6.72
C ASP A 124 -1.98 -9.72 5.36
N ALA A 125 -2.26 -8.61 4.68
CA ALA A 125 -2.98 -8.61 3.41
C ALA A 125 -2.25 -9.40 2.32
N ARG A 126 -0.90 -9.38 2.31
CA ARG A 126 -0.11 -10.01 1.26
C ARG A 126 -0.13 -11.52 1.42
N LEU A 127 0.24 -12.01 2.61
CA LEU A 127 0.27 -13.44 2.85
C LEU A 127 -1.14 -14.06 2.80
N SER A 128 -2.17 -13.35 3.29
CA SER A 128 -3.56 -13.82 3.13
C SER A 128 -3.95 -13.96 1.66
N ARG A 129 -3.58 -13.01 0.81
CA ARG A 129 -3.86 -13.06 -0.61
C ARG A 129 -3.13 -14.22 -1.27
N ASP A 130 -1.85 -14.37 -0.99
CA ASP A 130 -1.00 -15.37 -1.65
C ASP A 130 -1.41 -16.78 -1.24
N LEU A 131 -1.72 -17.03 0.03
CA LEU A 131 -2.28 -18.29 0.51
C LEU A 131 -3.60 -18.64 -0.19
N LEU A 132 -4.56 -17.71 -0.20
CA LEU A 132 -5.87 -17.95 -0.83
C LEU A 132 -5.75 -18.18 -2.34
N ARG A 133 -4.81 -17.50 -3.00
CA ARG A 133 -4.56 -17.63 -4.44
C ARG A 133 -3.95 -18.98 -4.77
N GLU A 134 -2.89 -19.35 -4.05
CA GLU A 134 -2.13 -20.58 -4.28
C GLU A 134 -2.97 -21.83 -4.04
N THR A 135 -3.83 -21.81 -3.02
CA THR A 135 -4.64 -22.98 -2.69
C THR A 135 -5.98 -23.02 -3.41
N GLY A 136 -6.42 -21.89 -3.97
CA GLY A 136 -7.73 -21.73 -4.57
C GLY A 136 -8.01 -22.69 -5.73
N THR A 137 -9.28 -22.99 -5.97
CA THR A 137 -9.68 -23.78 -7.13
C THR A 137 -9.46 -22.96 -8.41
N GLU A 138 -8.68 -23.51 -9.32
CA GLU A 138 -8.39 -22.93 -10.63
C GLU A 138 -9.66 -22.77 -11.47
N MET A 139 -9.63 -21.79 -12.38
CA MET A 139 -10.66 -21.66 -13.41
C MET A 139 -10.64 -22.85 -14.36
N VAL A 140 -11.80 -23.23 -14.89
CA VAL A 140 -11.88 -24.30 -15.89
C VAL A 140 -11.61 -23.76 -17.29
N SER A 141 -12.08 -22.56 -17.61
CA SER A 141 -11.77 -21.83 -18.85
C SER A 141 -12.19 -20.36 -18.76
N GLY A 142 -11.86 -19.56 -19.78
CA GLY A 142 -12.23 -18.14 -19.85
C GLY A 142 -11.06 -17.19 -19.66
N THR A 143 -11.34 -15.92 -19.36
CA THR A 143 -10.32 -14.91 -19.06
C THR A 143 -9.88 -14.99 -17.59
N LEU A 144 -8.61 -14.66 -17.32
CA LEU A 144 -8.03 -14.78 -15.98
C LEU A 144 -8.71 -13.85 -14.97
N ILE A 145 -9.44 -14.40 -14.01
CA ILE A 145 -10.10 -13.64 -12.93
C ILE A 145 -9.68 -14.09 -11.53
N GLY A 146 -8.52 -14.74 -11.42
CA GLY A 146 -8.02 -15.32 -10.17
C GLY A 146 -8.65 -16.67 -9.83
N THR A 147 -8.29 -17.25 -8.69
CA THR A 147 -8.75 -18.57 -8.22
C THR A 147 -9.91 -18.44 -7.21
N ARG A 148 -10.73 -19.48 -7.07
CA ARG A 148 -11.84 -19.53 -6.09
C ARG A 148 -11.28 -19.93 -4.72
N PRO A 149 -11.49 -19.15 -3.65
CA PRO A 149 -11.00 -19.53 -2.32
C PRO A 149 -11.41 -20.93 -1.84
N THR A 150 -10.46 -21.65 -1.25
CA THR A 150 -10.59 -23.00 -0.68
C THR A 150 -10.04 -23.00 0.76
N LEU A 151 -10.94 -22.92 1.75
CA LEU A 151 -10.50 -22.63 3.13
C LEU A 151 -9.71 -23.76 3.78
N VAL A 152 -10.00 -25.02 3.46
CA VAL A 152 -9.34 -26.19 4.05
C VAL A 152 -7.88 -26.26 3.62
N GLU A 153 -7.64 -26.08 2.32
CA GLU A 153 -6.31 -26.05 1.73
C GLU A 153 -5.56 -24.80 2.20
N ALA A 154 -6.21 -23.64 2.23
CA ALA A 154 -5.61 -22.38 2.68
C ALA A 154 -5.10 -22.44 4.13
N ILE A 155 -5.91 -22.96 5.08
CA ILE A 155 -5.45 -23.10 6.48
C ILE A 155 -4.39 -24.20 6.62
N GLY A 156 -4.48 -25.27 5.84
CA GLY A 156 -3.46 -26.31 5.79
C GLY A 156 -2.10 -25.75 5.37
N LEU A 157 -2.06 -24.96 4.29
CA LEU A 157 -0.85 -24.30 3.84
C LEU A 157 -0.36 -23.27 4.86
N ALA A 158 -1.25 -22.39 5.36
CA ALA A 158 -0.90 -21.37 6.34
C ALA A 158 -0.18 -21.95 7.57
N ASN A 159 -0.66 -23.08 8.11
CA ASN A 159 -0.06 -23.74 9.27
C ASN A 159 1.36 -24.29 9.03
N THR A 160 1.75 -24.44 7.77
CA THR A 160 3.07 -25.00 7.40
C THR A 160 4.07 -23.95 6.93
N VAL A 161 3.59 -22.78 6.48
CA VAL A 161 4.45 -21.75 5.87
C VAL A 161 4.35 -20.37 6.50
N ALA A 162 3.32 -20.07 7.29
CA ALA A 162 3.18 -18.72 7.84
C ALA A 162 4.06 -18.55 9.08
N GLY A 163 4.95 -17.56 9.07
CA GLY A 163 5.71 -17.10 10.24
C GLY A 163 5.45 -15.62 10.49
N ARG A 164 5.64 -15.15 11.72
CA ARG A 164 5.48 -13.74 12.08
C ARG A 164 6.78 -13.13 12.55
N VAL A 165 7.06 -11.91 12.12
CA VAL A 165 8.15 -11.08 12.66
C VAL A 165 7.56 -9.81 13.25
N THR A 166 8.08 -9.42 14.40
CA THR A 166 7.68 -8.22 15.15
C THR A 166 8.91 -7.51 15.67
N GLY A 167 8.77 -6.27 16.07
CA GLY A 167 9.83 -5.55 16.76
C GLY A 167 9.47 -4.10 17.01
N ILE A 168 10.39 -3.39 17.65
CA ILE A 168 10.32 -1.95 17.86
C ILE A 168 11.46 -1.29 17.09
N VAL A 169 11.13 -0.23 16.36
CA VAL A 169 12.11 0.65 15.73
C VAL A 169 12.37 1.84 16.65
N THR A 170 13.63 2.06 17.00
CA THR A 170 14.07 3.18 17.85
C THR A 170 15.09 4.06 17.15
N ASP A 171 15.17 5.30 17.60
CA ASP A 171 16.21 6.24 17.21
C ASP A 171 17.52 5.88 17.93
N GLN A 172 18.61 5.71 17.18
CA GLN A 172 19.90 5.28 17.75
C GLN A 172 20.53 6.30 18.70
N SER A 173 20.22 7.58 18.54
CA SER A 173 20.79 8.65 19.35
C SER A 173 20.00 8.89 20.65
N THR A 174 18.67 8.74 20.61
CA THR A 174 17.79 9.08 21.75
C THR A 174 17.16 7.86 22.43
N GLY A 175 17.15 6.70 21.77
CA GLY A 175 16.45 5.49 22.21
C GLY A 175 14.93 5.59 22.13
N GLN A 176 14.37 6.69 21.61
CA GLN A 176 12.93 6.89 21.49
C GLN A 176 12.34 6.06 20.34
N PRO A 177 11.06 5.64 20.43
CA PRO A 177 10.41 4.93 19.34
C PRO A 177 10.27 5.82 18.09
N VAL A 178 10.46 5.24 16.91
CA VAL A 178 10.33 5.94 15.62
C VAL A 178 9.03 5.52 14.93
N PRO A 179 8.03 6.39 14.86
CA PRO A 179 6.80 6.09 14.15
C PRO A 179 6.99 6.20 12.63
N ASP A 180 6.00 5.67 11.91
CA ASP A 180 5.86 5.91 10.47
C ASP A 180 7.00 5.38 9.58
N VAL A 181 7.85 4.49 10.11
CA VAL A 181 8.91 3.78 9.37
C VAL A 181 8.28 2.73 8.49
N TRP A 182 8.62 2.73 7.20
CA TRP A 182 8.27 1.65 6.28
C TRP A 182 9.17 0.44 6.52
N VAL A 183 8.55 -0.71 6.73
CA VAL A 183 9.23 -2.01 6.82
C VAL A 183 8.79 -2.83 5.63
N GLN A 184 9.69 -3.10 4.70
CA GLN A 184 9.38 -3.81 3.44
C GLN A 184 10.18 -5.11 3.37
N ALA A 185 9.50 -6.23 3.16
CA ALA A 185 10.10 -7.52 2.84
C ALA A 185 10.34 -7.61 1.34
N GLY A 186 11.61 -7.73 0.91
CA GLY A 186 11.99 -7.67 -0.50
C GLY A 186 11.38 -8.79 -1.36
N GLU A 187 11.42 -10.02 -0.86
CA GLU A 187 11.11 -11.26 -1.59
C GLU A 187 9.61 -11.49 -1.72
N THR A 188 8.84 -11.09 -0.71
CA THR A 188 7.38 -11.26 -0.71
C THR A 188 6.65 -10.00 -1.15
N GLY A 189 7.33 -8.84 -1.15
CA GLY A 189 6.71 -7.54 -1.32
C GLY A 189 5.76 -7.16 -0.17
N SER A 190 5.75 -7.90 0.94
CA SER A 190 4.98 -7.57 2.14
C SER A 190 5.53 -6.29 2.77
N PHE A 191 4.65 -5.48 3.35
CA PHE A 191 5.08 -4.23 3.97
C PHE A 191 4.20 -3.85 5.15
N ALA A 192 4.81 -3.14 6.10
CA ALA A 192 4.16 -2.59 7.26
C ALA A 192 4.65 -1.15 7.52
N ARG A 193 3.95 -0.44 8.39
CA ARG A 193 4.39 0.86 8.89
C ARG A 193 4.39 0.88 10.41
N THR A 194 5.46 1.39 11.03
CA THR A 194 5.53 1.45 12.50
C THR A 194 4.45 2.35 13.09
N ASP A 195 3.90 1.95 14.23
CA ASP A 195 2.93 2.75 14.98
C ASP A 195 3.60 3.87 15.80
N ALA A 196 2.80 4.61 16.58
CA ALA A 196 3.27 5.70 17.44
C ALA A 196 4.28 5.25 18.52
N GLN A 197 4.36 3.94 18.79
CA GLN A 197 5.31 3.33 19.72
C GLN A 197 6.46 2.63 18.99
N GLY A 198 6.63 2.88 17.69
CA GLY A 198 7.69 2.30 16.87
C GLY A 198 7.48 0.81 16.57
N ARG A 199 6.33 0.22 16.90
CA ARG A 199 6.11 -1.22 16.74
C ARG A 199 5.77 -1.54 15.29
N TYR A 200 6.34 -2.62 14.79
CA TYR A 200 5.96 -3.21 13.51
C TYR A 200 5.60 -4.69 13.66
N ALA A 201 4.84 -5.20 12.70
CA ALA A 201 4.56 -6.62 12.56
C ALA A 201 4.34 -6.98 11.09
N LEU A 202 4.90 -8.10 10.65
CA LEU A 202 4.70 -8.69 9.32
C LEU A 202 4.46 -10.19 9.47
N THR A 203 3.65 -10.76 8.61
CA THR A 203 3.57 -12.22 8.45
C THR A 203 4.11 -12.60 7.08
N LEU A 204 5.01 -13.57 7.06
CA LEU A 204 5.78 -13.87 5.87
C LEU A 204 5.67 -15.37 5.59
N ASP A 205 5.75 -15.70 4.31
CA ASP A 205 5.96 -17.06 3.87
C ASP A 205 7.39 -17.48 4.22
N THR A 206 7.54 -18.51 5.05
CA THR A 206 8.83 -19.00 5.54
C THR A 206 9.53 -19.93 4.55
N ARG A 207 8.93 -20.24 3.39
CA ARG A 207 9.59 -21.02 2.33
C ARG A 207 10.72 -20.23 1.67
N SER A 208 10.66 -18.90 1.73
CA SER A 208 11.76 -18.02 1.36
C SER A 208 12.89 -18.14 2.37
N SER A 209 14.03 -18.69 1.94
CA SER A 209 15.16 -19.03 2.81
C SER A 209 15.91 -17.82 3.39
N GLN A 210 15.73 -16.64 2.79
CA GLN A 210 16.18 -15.35 3.29
C GLN A 210 15.09 -14.34 3.00
N VAL A 211 14.56 -13.70 4.04
CA VAL A 211 13.70 -12.53 3.87
C VAL A 211 14.48 -11.32 4.33
N GLU A 212 14.79 -10.40 3.41
CA GLU A 212 15.37 -9.11 3.76
C GLU A 212 14.24 -8.12 4.12
N LEU A 213 14.28 -7.59 5.34
CA LEU A 213 13.45 -6.48 5.76
C LEU A 213 14.24 -5.18 5.64
N THR A 214 13.80 -4.28 4.76
CA THR A 214 14.32 -2.92 4.63
C THR A 214 13.47 -1.96 5.44
N PHE A 215 14.11 -1.18 6.31
CA PHE A 215 13.55 -0.14 7.14
C PHE A 215 13.89 1.21 6.51
N SER A 216 12.89 2.03 6.25
CA SER A 216 13.09 3.33 5.60
C SER A 216 12.15 4.40 6.17
N ASN A 217 12.71 5.58 6.39
CA ASN A 217 11.99 6.78 6.81
C ASN A 217 12.77 8.00 6.31
N TYR A 218 12.06 9.09 6.02
CA TYR A 218 12.66 10.31 5.49
C TYR A 218 13.72 10.95 6.42
N TYR A 219 13.69 10.70 7.72
CA TYR A 219 14.64 11.28 8.68
C TYR A 219 15.76 10.34 9.11
N TYR A 220 15.86 9.15 8.52
CA TYR A 220 16.80 8.12 8.96
C TYR A 220 17.52 7.47 7.78
N HIS A 221 18.73 6.98 8.02
CA HIS A 221 19.38 6.10 7.07
C HIS A 221 18.59 4.79 6.93
N ASN A 222 18.45 4.30 5.71
CA ASN A 222 17.87 2.99 5.47
C ASN A 222 18.72 1.91 6.15
N GLN A 223 18.07 0.90 6.70
CA GLN A 223 18.72 -0.25 7.31
C GLN A 223 18.03 -1.53 6.90
N SER A 224 18.80 -2.59 6.64
CA SER A 224 18.26 -3.92 6.33
C SER A 224 18.66 -4.95 7.37
N ILE A 225 17.79 -5.93 7.60
CA ILE A 225 18.02 -7.10 8.45
C ILE A 225 17.45 -8.34 7.76
N SER A 226 17.94 -9.53 8.14
CA SER A 226 17.44 -10.80 7.63
C SER A 226 17.00 -11.70 8.80
N PRO A 227 15.77 -11.56 9.32
CA PRO A 227 15.29 -12.41 10.40
C PRO A 227 15.19 -13.87 9.94
N VAL A 228 15.53 -14.80 10.84
CA VAL A 228 15.32 -16.23 10.60
C VAL A 228 13.86 -16.56 10.87
N MET A 229 13.09 -16.72 9.81
CA MET A 229 11.66 -17.02 9.92
C MET A 229 11.44 -18.50 10.26
N VAL A 230 10.46 -18.75 11.14
CA VAL A 230 10.07 -20.10 11.56
C VAL A 230 8.56 -20.26 11.39
N PRO A 231 8.07 -21.31 10.70
CA PRO A 231 6.64 -21.58 10.58
C PRO A 231 5.94 -21.63 11.93
N GLY A 232 4.78 -20.99 12.03
CA GLY A 232 3.94 -20.92 13.22
C GLY A 232 4.52 -20.12 14.39
N ALA A 233 5.74 -19.60 14.29
CA ALA A 233 6.37 -18.84 15.36
C ALA A 233 6.28 -17.32 15.14
N THR A 234 6.35 -16.58 16.23
CA THR A 234 6.64 -15.14 16.20
C THR A 234 8.09 -14.91 16.59
N VAL A 235 8.83 -14.24 15.71
CA VAL A 235 10.21 -13.80 15.91
C VAL A 235 10.19 -12.32 16.28
N GLN A 236 10.95 -11.94 17.31
CA GLN A 236 11.13 -10.54 17.68
C GLN A 236 12.49 -10.04 17.21
N GLN A 237 12.52 -8.89 16.54
CA GLN A 237 13.72 -8.27 16.02
C GLN A 237 13.62 -6.75 16.15
N ASP A 238 14.23 -6.19 17.18
CA ASP A 238 14.28 -4.74 17.35
C ASP A 238 15.36 -4.14 16.44
N VAL A 239 15.12 -2.90 15.99
CA VAL A 239 15.99 -2.17 15.05
C VAL A 239 16.22 -0.76 15.56
N SER A 240 17.46 -0.30 15.52
CA SER A 240 17.83 1.05 15.93
C SER A 240 18.35 1.82 14.72
N LEU A 241 17.56 2.77 14.21
CA LEU A 241 17.91 3.53 13.02
C LEU A 241 18.81 4.72 13.33
N GLN A 242 19.80 4.95 12.47
CA GLN A 242 20.67 6.12 12.54
C GLN A 242 19.95 7.35 11.97
N PRO A 243 19.71 8.41 12.77
CA PRO A 243 19.06 9.63 12.27
C PRO A 243 19.96 10.36 11.27
N LEU A 244 19.33 10.99 10.28
CA LEU A 244 19.98 11.91 9.35
C LEU A 244 20.17 13.27 10.02
N PRO A 245 21.25 14.01 9.69
CA PRO A 245 21.37 15.41 10.07
C PRO A 245 20.17 16.20 9.55
N ILE A 246 19.58 17.01 10.42
CA ILE A 246 18.52 17.95 10.06
C ILE A 246 19.16 19.28 9.70
N ILE A 247 18.76 19.84 8.56
CA ILE A 247 19.27 21.07 8.01
C ILE A 247 18.12 22.05 7.73
N ASN A 248 18.51 23.30 7.54
CA ASN A 248 17.62 24.35 7.07
C ASN A 248 17.98 24.65 5.61
N ILE A 249 16.97 24.68 4.74
CA ILE A 249 17.12 25.14 3.36
C ILE A 249 16.85 26.64 3.36
N ARG A 250 17.85 27.42 2.98
CA ARG A 250 17.78 28.87 2.82
C ARG A 250 18.04 29.22 1.38
N GLY A 251 17.39 30.27 0.89
CA GLY A 251 17.70 30.84 -0.41
C GLY A 251 17.03 32.19 -0.61
N ARG A 252 17.34 32.83 -1.73
CA ARG A 252 16.75 34.11 -2.13
C ARG A 252 16.14 34.01 -3.52
N VAL A 253 14.91 34.48 -3.67
CA VAL A 253 14.24 34.64 -4.96
C VAL A 253 14.40 36.06 -5.48
N SER A 254 14.88 36.17 -6.71
CA SER A 254 15.02 37.44 -7.42
C SER A 254 14.54 37.31 -8.87
N GLY A 255 14.16 38.44 -9.46
CA GLY A 255 13.88 38.59 -10.88
C GLY A 255 14.72 39.72 -11.48
N PRO A 256 14.47 40.11 -12.75
CA PRO A 256 15.25 41.14 -13.44
C PRO A 256 15.26 42.51 -12.73
N GLY A 257 14.22 42.79 -11.92
CA GLY A 257 14.08 44.03 -11.16
C GLY A 257 14.62 43.99 -9.73
N GLY A 258 15.22 42.87 -9.29
CA GLY A 258 15.70 42.68 -7.92
C GLY A 258 14.95 41.59 -7.15
N PRO A 259 15.00 41.59 -5.81
CA PRO A 259 14.38 40.55 -4.99
C PRO A 259 12.86 40.52 -5.12
N LEU A 260 12.28 39.32 -5.06
CA LEU A 260 10.84 39.12 -5.18
C LEU A 260 10.25 38.66 -3.84
N ALA A 261 9.43 39.52 -3.24
CA ALA A 261 8.67 39.22 -2.03
C ALA A 261 7.35 38.52 -2.34
N GLY A 262 6.84 37.72 -1.41
CA GLY A 262 5.53 37.08 -1.55
C GLY A 262 5.50 35.87 -2.47
N VAL A 263 6.66 35.33 -2.86
CA VAL A 263 6.75 34.11 -3.68
C VAL A 263 6.50 32.91 -2.79
N HIS A 264 5.54 32.07 -3.16
CA HIS A 264 5.24 30.83 -2.48
C HIS A 264 6.27 29.77 -2.85
N ILE A 265 6.88 29.16 -1.84
CA ILE A 265 7.89 28.12 -1.98
C ILE A 265 7.31 26.81 -1.44
N THR A 266 7.03 25.88 -2.35
CA THR A 266 6.37 24.60 -2.05
C THR A 266 7.31 23.43 -2.34
N PRO A 267 7.79 22.70 -1.33
CA PRO A 267 8.51 21.44 -1.55
C PRO A 267 7.60 20.41 -2.24
N LEU A 268 8.10 19.78 -3.31
CA LEU A 268 7.29 18.86 -4.12
C LEU A 268 7.38 17.40 -3.67
N ASP A 269 8.55 16.97 -3.18
CA ASP A 269 8.86 15.54 -3.00
C ASP A 269 8.83 15.07 -1.53
N ASN A 270 8.46 15.95 -0.60
CA ASN A 270 8.56 15.70 0.82
C ASN A 270 7.50 16.47 1.61
N SER A 271 7.31 16.06 2.87
CA SER A 271 6.30 16.63 3.76
C SER A 271 6.77 17.90 4.48
N LEU A 272 7.76 18.60 3.93
CA LEU A 272 8.25 19.86 4.50
C LEU A 272 7.19 20.96 4.35
N SER A 273 7.21 21.91 5.29
CA SER A 273 6.27 23.02 5.26
C SER A 273 6.60 23.99 4.13
N GLN A 274 5.57 24.44 3.42
CA GLN A 274 5.69 25.55 2.49
C GLN A 274 6.03 26.85 3.22
N THR A 275 6.71 27.76 2.53
CA THR A 275 7.07 29.08 3.05
C THR A 275 6.82 30.16 2.00
N VAL A 276 7.02 31.42 2.37
CA VAL A 276 6.86 32.58 1.48
C VAL A 276 8.08 33.48 1.63
N THR A 277 8.56 34.04 0.52
CA THR A 277 9.70 34.96 0.55
C THR A 277 9.36 36.28 1.25
N ASP A 278 10.33 36.81 1.99
CA ASP A 278 10.22 38.11 2.67
C ASP A 278 10.46 39.29 1.71
N ALA A 279 10.54 40.51 2.25
CA ALA A 279 10.75 41.74 1.48
C ALA A 279 12.10 41.78 0.72
N GLN A 280 13.09 41.00 1.16
CA GLN A 280 14.40 40.83 0.55
C GLN A 280 14.44 39.63 -0.41
N GLY A 281 13.30 38.96 -0.61
CA GLY A 281 13.18 37.76 -1.41
C GLY A 281 13.72 36.51 -0.71
N ASP A 282 14.11 36.61 0.56
CA ASP A 282 14.72 35.51 1.30
C ASP A 282 13.65 34.53 1.80
N PHE A 283 13.97 33.23 1.80
CA PHE A 283 13.12 32.18 2.36
C PHE A 283 13.91 31.22 3.23
N LEU A 284 13.18 30.54 4.13
CA LEU A 284 13.68 29.51 5.03
C LEU A 284 12.68 28.35 5.07
N ILE A 285 13.15 27.15 4.81
CA ILE A 285 12.45 25.88 5.08
C ILE A 285 13.27 25.14 6.13
N GLU A 286 12.66 24.87 7.28
CA GLU A 286 13.30 24.18 8.40
C GLU A 286 12.98 22.68 8.37
N GLY A 287 13.86 21.88 8.96
CA GLY A 287 13.56 20.47 9.22
C GLY A 287 13.84 19.51 8.06
N ALA A 288 14.65 19.91 7.07
CA ALA A 288 15.00 19.05 5.93
C ALA A 288 16.06 17.99 6.32
N ALA A 289 15.95 16.78 5.79
CA ALA A 289 16.96 15.73 5.98
C ALA A 289 18.14 15.90 5.01
N ALA A 290 19.38 15.80 5.51
CA ALA A 290 20.60 16.12 4.74
C ALA A 290 20.99 15.14 3.61
N LEU A 291 20.16 14.14 3.29
CA LEU A 291 20.49 13.09 2.31
C LEU A 291 19.90 13.32 0.90
N TYR A 292 18.89 14.17 0.79
CA TYR A 292 18.06 14.25 -0.42
C TYR A 292 18.32 15.52 -1.24
N GLU A 293 18.04 15.46 -2.54
CA GLU A 293 17.86 16.68 -3.34
C GLU A 293 16.41 17.15 -3.20
N TYR A 294 16.22 18.47 -3.20
CA TYR A 294 14.91 19.09 -2.96
C TYR A 294 14.41 19.82 -4.18
N SER A 295 13.31 19.34 -4.76
CA SER A 295 12.55 20.09 -5.76
C SER A 295 11.60 21.06 -5.06
N LEU A 296 11.79 22.36 -5.30
CA LEU A 296 10.94 23.43 -4.80
C LEU A 296 10.16 24.02 -5.98
N LEU A 297 8.85 24.14 -5.84
CA LEU A 297 8.01 24.94 -6.74
C LEU A 297 7.93 26.37 -6.20
N LEU A 298 8.29 27.32 -7.05
CA LEU A 298 8.28 28.75 -6.76
C LEU A 298 7.20 29.40 -7.62
N GLU A 299 6.17 29.96 -6.99
CA GLU A 299 5.00 30.49 -7.70
C GLU A 299 4.38 31.72 -7.00
N GLY A 300 3.42 32.37 -7.66
CA GLY A 300 2.70 33.53 -7.11
C GLY A 300 3.41 34.88 -7.26
N ALA A 301 4.60 34.91 -7.86
CA ALA A 301 5.31 36.14 -8.20
C ALA A 301 4.58 36.90 -9.33
N ALA A 302 4.11 38.13 -9.07
CA ALA A 302 3.40 38.93 -10.05
C ALA A 302 4.25 39.21 -11.30
N GLY A 303 3.74 38.86 -12.49
CA GLY A 303 4.46 39.04 -13.75
C GLY A 303 5.46 37.92 -14.10
N HIS A 304 5.51 36.84 -13.30
CA HIS A 304 6.39 35.69 -13.52
C HIS A 304 5.59 34.38 -13.57
N GLY A 305 6.10 33.40 -14.31
CA GLY A 305 5.58 32.03 -14.31
C GLY A 305 6.08 31.24 -13.11
N ALA A 306 5.45 30.09 -12.84
CA ALA A 306 5.95 29.16 -11.83
C ALA A 306 7.23 28.47 -12.31
N VAL A 307 8.19 28.27 -11.40
CA VAL A 307 9.49 27.66 -11.70
C VAL A 307 9.77 26.54 -10.70
N VAL A 308 10.38 25.46 -11.15
CA VAL A 308 10.89 24.40 -10.28
C VAL A 308 12.41 24.56 -10.14
N ALA A 309 12.89 24.65 -8.91
CA ALA A 309 14.32 24.69 -8.57
C ALA A 309 14.72 23.41 -7.82
N VAL A 310 15.90 22.86 -8.13
CA VAL A 310 16.46 21.70 -7.45
C VAL A 310 17.60 22.16 -6.54
N VAL A 311 17.54 21.83 -5.25
CA VAL A 311 18.52 22.21 -4.24
C VAL A 311 19.23 20.95 -3.72
N PRO A 312 20.53 20.76 -3.98
CA PRO A 312 21.30 19.66 -3.42
C PRO A 312 21.64 19.90 -1.94
N THR A 313 21.67 18.84 -1.13
CA THR A 313 22.05 18.92 0.30
C THR A 313 23.55 19.04 0.56
N ALA A 314 24.40 18.78 -0.43
CA ALA A 314 25.84 18.94 -0.32
C ALA A 314 26.23 20.43 -0.39
N GLY A 315 26.15 21.13 0.75
CA GLY A 315 26.48 22.55 0.87
C GLY A 315 25.39 23.29 1.63
N LEU A 316 25.64 23.54 2.93
CA LEU A 316 24.64 23.99 3.91
C LEU A 316 24.06 25.41 3.70
N GLU A 317 24.35 26.10 2.59
CA GLU A 317 23.72 27.37 2.19
C GLU A 317 23.75 27.49 0.65
N GLN A 318 22.61 27.69 -0.02
CA GLN A 318 22.57 27.92 -1.46
C GLN A 318 21.48 28.94 -1.85
N ASP A 319 21.88 30.06 -2.44
CA ASP A 319 20.96 31.03 -3.04
C ASP A 319 20.35 30.46 -4.34
N ALA A 320 19.02 30.35 -4.41
CA ALA A 320 18.30 29.88 -5.59
C ALA A 320 17.86 31.05 -6.50
N VAL A 321 18.65 31.37 -7.54
CA VAL A 321 18.29 32.43 -8.49
C VAL A 321 17.25 31.93 -9.50
N ILE A 322 16.05 32.54 -9.50
CA ILE A 322 15.06 32.34 -10.56
C ILE A 322 15.43 33.24 -11.74
N ASN A 323 15.86 32.66 -12.85
CA ASN A 323 15.95 33.34 -14.13
C ASN A 323 14.83 32.86 -15.06
N PRO A 324 14.33 33.74 -15.95
CA PRO A 324 13.08 33.56 -16.71
C PRO A 324 13.04 32.31 -17.60
#